data_AF-A0A2E8QE01-F1
#
_entry.id   AF-A0A2E8QE01-F1
#
_cell.length_a   1.000
_cell.length_b   1.000
_cell.length_c   1.000
_cell.angle_alpha   90.00
_cell.angle_beta   90.00
_cell.angle_gamma   90.00
#
_symmetry.space_group_name_H-M   'P 1'
#
loop_
_entity.id
_entity.type
_entity.pdbx_description
1 polymer ?
#
loop_
_entity_poly.entity_id
_entity_poly.type
_entity_poly.pdbx_seq_one_letter_code
_entity_poly.pdbx_strand_id
1 'polypeptide(L)'
;MLKNLLGIELSELRTALIFSYIGSFLLMATGLIFALPSIFIEFTSDAPDFGTFAWILVVAGLLRLILTYLYANGTKSIFYVLIVLSFLKVIEIPAAIAGENVGFIIWYPLLTGLIEVIFLINIFSKSAREEHKSN
;
A
#
# COMPACT_ATOMS: atom_id res chain seq x y z
N MET A 1 -11.39 1.24 16.92
CA MET A 1 -12.16 0.45 15.93
C MET A 1 -11.72 -1.02 15.91
N LEU A 2 -10.42 -1.34 15.78
CA LEU A 2 -9.92 -2.72 15.80
C LEU A 2 -10.08 -3.47 17.13
N LYS A 3 -10.05 -2.77 18.28
CA LYS A 3 -10.34 -3.36 19.61
C LYS A 3 -11.68 -4.13 19.64
N ASN A 4 -12.71 -3.60 18.98
CA ASN A 4 -14.04 -4.21 18.94
C ASN A 4 -14.12 -5.39 17.95
N LEU A 5 -13.17 -5.50 17.01
CA LEU A 5 -13.16 -6.54 15.97
C LEU A 5 -12.26 -7.73 16.32
N LEU A 6 -11.11 -7.47 16.97
CA LEU A 6 -10.11 -8.50 17.27
C LEU A 6 -10.08 -8.90 18.75
N GLY A 7 -10.73 -8.15 19.64
CA GLY A 7 -10.70 -8.40 21.09
C GLY A 7 -9.34 -8.12 21.75
N ILE A 8 -8.39 -7.53 21.01
CA ILE A 8 -7.03 -7.21 21.45
C ILE A 8 -6.80 -5.71 21.30
N GLU A 9 -6.10 -5.10 22.26
CA GLU A 9 -5.61 -3.73 22.15
C GLU A 9 -4.33 -3.71 21.30
N LEU A 10 -4.52 -3.49 20.00
CA LEU A 10 -3.39 -3.20 19.11
C LEU A 10 -3.01 -1.73 19.25
N SER A 11 -1.71 -1.47 19.39
CA SER A 11 -1.20 -0.12 19.32
C SER A 11 -1.42 0.46 17.91
N GLU A 12 -1.46 1.79 17.81
CA GLU A 12 -1.65 2.47 16.53
C GLU A 12 -0.47 2.23 15.59
N LEU A 13 0.75 2.08 16.12
CA LEU A 13 1.93 1.69 15.33
C LEU A 13 1.78 0.28 14.77
N ARG A 14 1.40 -0.71 15.60
CA ARG A 14 1.16 -2.09 15.13
C ARG A 14 0.04 -2.14 14.09
N THR A 15 -0.99 -1.35 14.29
CA THR A 15 -2.09 -1.21 13.33
C THR A 15 -1.58 -0.64 11.99
N ALA A 16 -0.77 0.41 12.02
CA ALA A 16 -0.13 0.95 10.82
C ALA A 16 0.70 -0.12 10.11
N LEU A 17 1.51 -0.89 10.83
CA LEU A 17 2.33 -1.96 10.22
C LEU A 17 1.48 -3.06 9.57
N ILE A 18 0.37 -3.46 10.18
CA ILE A 18 -0.57 -4.41 9.57
C ILE A 18 -1.10 -3.86 8.24
N PHE A 19 -1.52 -2.59 8.21
CA PHE A 19 -1.97 -1.96 6.96
C PHE A 19 -0.86 -1.81 5.92
N SER A 20 0.39 -1.61 6.35
CA SER A 20 1.55 -1.63 5.44
C SER A 20 1.78 -3.01 4.83
N TYR A 21 1.63 -4.10 5.60
CA TYR A 21 1.68 -5.46 5.08
C TYR A 21 0.55 -5.73 4.08
N ILE A 22 -0.69 -5.39 4.44
CA ILE A 22 -1.85 -5.55 3.57
C ILE A 22 -1.66 -4.76 2.27
N GLY A 23 -1.22 -3.50 2.35
CA GLY A 23 -0.93 -2.67 1.17
C GLY A 23 0.14 -3.28 0.28
N SER A 24 1.19 -3.87 0.87
CA SER A 24 2.24 -4.57 0.12
C SER A 24 1.68 -5.75 -0.68
N PHE A 25 0.84 -6.58 -0.05
CA PHE A 25 0.20 -7.71 -0.73
C PHE A 25 -0.79 -7.27 -1.81
N LEU A 26 -1.58 -6.22 -1.56
CA LEU A 26 -2.51 -5.68 -2.54
C LEU A 26 -1.77 -5.13 -3.77
N LEU A 27 -0.68 -4.37 -3.58
CA LEU A 27 0.14 -3.88 -4.68
C LEU A 27 0.72 -5.01 -5.54
N MET A 28 1.26 -6.05 -4.89
CA MET A 28 1.78 -7.21 -5.61
C MET A 28 0.67 -7.97 -6.35
N ALA A 29 -0.46 -8.22 -5.69
CA ALA A 29 -1.58 -8.93 -6.30
C ALA A 29 -2.15 -8.15 -7.50
N THR A 30 -2.37 -6.85 -7.34
CA THR A 30 -2.83 -5.96 -8.41
C THR A 30 -1.83 -5.95 -9.58
N GLY A 31 -0.53 -5.77 -9.31
CA GLY A 31 0.51 -5.82 -10.34
C GLY A 31 0.57 -7.17 -11.07
N LEU A 32 0.45 -8.29 -10.35
CA LEU A 32 0.45 -9.63 -10.96
C LEU A 32 -0.79 -9.91 -11.80
N ILE A 33 -1.97 -9.44 -11.36
CA ILE A 33 -3.22 -9.55 -12.13
C ILE A 33 -3.10 -8.80 -13.46
N PHE A 34 -2.40 -7.66 -13.48
CA PHE A 34 -2.14 -6.90 -14.70
C PHE A 34 -1.02 -7.50 -15.57
N ALA A 35 0.02 -8.07 -14.96
CA ALA A 35 1.18 -8.59 -15.69
C ALA A 35 0.92 -9.97 -16.33
N LEU A 36 0.02 -10.76 -15.75
CA LEU A 36 -0.26 -12.12 -16.20
C LEU A 36 -1.55 -12.15 -17.03
N PRO A 37 -1.58 -12.90 -18.15
CA PRO A 37 -2.79 -13.07 -18.94
C PRO A 37 -3.90 -13.67 -18.06
N SER A 38 -4.99 -12.93 -17.91
CA SER A 38 -6.12 -13.26 -17.06
C SER A 38 -7.35 -13.52 -17.91
N ILE A 39 -8.03 -14.64 -17.65
CA ILE A 39 -9.35 -14.98 -18.23
C ILE A 39 -10.50 -14.21 -17.57
N PHE A 40 -10.26 -13.50 -16.45
CA PHE A 40 -11.30 -12.82 -15.68
C PHE A 40 -11.34 -11.31 -15.91
N ILE A 41 -10.22 -10.70 -16.32
CA ILE A 41 -10.12 -9.26 -16.50
C ILE A 41 -9.26 -8.98 -17.73
N GLU A 42 -9.91 -8.68 -18.85
CA GLU A 42 -9.25 -8.18 -20.06
C GLU A 42 -9.07 -6.66 -19.92
N PHE A 43 -7.83 -6.23 -19.75
CA PHE A 43 -7.46 -4.82 -19.88
C PHE A 43 -7.09 -4.58 -21.34
N THR A 44 -7.96 -3.88 -22.07
CA THR A 44 -7.70 -3.49 -23.46
C THR A 44 -6.56 -2.48 -23.47
N SER A 45 -5.36 -2.98 -23.79
CA SER A 45 -4.10 -2.25 -23.76
C SER A 45 -3.94 -1.37 -25.01
N ASP A 46 -4.43 -0.14 -24.95
CA ASP A 46 -4.01 0.90 -25.92
C ASP A 46 -2.80 1.71 -25.40
N ALA A 47 -2.34 1.45 -24.17
CA ALA A 47 -1.19 2.12 -23.56
C ALA A 47 0.12 1.31 -23.76
N PRO A 48 1.15 1.86 -24.42
CA PRO A 48 2.38 1.14 -24.77
C PRO A 48 3.24 0.66 -23.59
N ASP A 49 2.95 1.07 -22.35
CA ASP A 49 3.79 0.80 -21.16
C ASP A 49 3.07 0.05 -20.03
N PHE A 50 1.89 -0.55 -20.31
CA PHE A 50 1.08 -1.18 -19.27
C PHE A 50 1.78 -2.35 -18.54
N GLY A 51 2.56 -3.16 -19.27
CA GLY A 51 3.35 -4.24 -18.68
C GLY A 51 4.43 -3.72 -17.72
N THR A 52 5.08 -2.61 -18.05
CA THR A 52 6.07 -1.96 -17.19
C THR A 52 5.43 -1.45 -15.91
N PHE A 53 4.27 -0.81 -16.01
CA PHE A 53 3.49 -0.35 -14.85
C PHE A 53 3.14 -1.50 -13.91
N ALA A 54 2.65 -2.62 -14.45
CA ALA A 54 2.29 -3.80 -13.68
C ALA A 54 3.48 -4.34 -12.85
N TRP A 55 4.66 -4.47 -13.47
CA TRP A 55 5.86 -4.91 -12.77
C TRP A 55 6.38 -3.90 -11.74
N ILE A 56 6.23 -2.60 -11.99
CA ILE A 56 6.55 -1.56 -10.99
C ILE A 56 5.69 -1.74 -9.74
N LEU A 57 4.40 -2.04 -9.87
CA LEU A 57 3.52 -2.31 -8.71
C LEU A 57 3.99 -3.53 -7.91
N VAL A 58 4.40 -4.61 -8.59
CA VAL A 58 4.93 -5.81 -7.94
C VAL A 58 6.20 -5.49 -7.16
N VAL A 59 7.17 -4.81 -7.80
CA VAL A 59 8.44 -4.44 -7.15
C VAL A 59 8.21 -3.47 -6.00
N ALA A 60 7.31 -2.48 -6.15
CA ALA A 60 6.97 -1.54 -5.09
C ALA A 60 6.33 -2.26 -3.88
N GLY A 61 5.42 -3.19 -4.13
CA GLY A 61 4.81 -4.02 -3.08
C GLY A 61 5.85 -4.90 -2.37
N LEU A 62 6.75 -5.54 -3.11
CA LEU A 62 7.81 -6.36 -2.52
C LEU A 62 8.81 -5.53 -1.70
N LEU A 63 9.24 -4.39 -2.22
CA LEU A 63 10.13 -3.46 -1.51
C LEU A 63 9.50 -3.02 -0.20
N ARG A 64 8.21 -2.64 -0.24
CA ARG A 64 7.47 -2.23 0.95
C ARG A 64 7.33 -3.35 1.96
N LEU A 65 7.09 -4.59 1.52
CA LEU A 65 7.04 -5.76 2.39
C LEU A 65 8.34 -5.91 3.18
N ILE A 66 9.48 -5.86 2.47
CA ILE A 66 10.81 -5.97 3.07
C ILE A 66 11.06 -4.83 4.06
N LEU A 67 10.74 -3.59 3.70
CA LEU A 67 10.91 -2.44 4.59
C LEU A 67 10.03 -2.54 5.84
N THR A 68 8.77 -2.94 5.68
CA THR A 68 7.84 -3.14 6.81
C THR A 68 8.39 -4.19 7.77
N TYR A 69 8.93 -5.29 7.24
CA TYR A 69 9.59 -6.34 8.02
C TYR A 69 10.84 -5.82 8.75
N LEU A 70 11.73 -5.11 8.06
CA LEU A 70 12.94 -4.55 8.67
C LEU A 70 12.63 -3.53 9.77
N TYR A 71 11.57 -2.74 9.62
CA TYR A 71 11.11 -1.84 10.67
C TYR A 71 10.56 -2.63 11.87
N ALA A 72 9.74 -3.66 11.63
CA ALA A 72 9.24 -4.53 12.68
C ALA A 72 10.35 -5.24 13.48
N ASN A 73 11.50 -5.48 12.84
CA ASN A 73 12.71 -6.02 13.47
C ASN A 73 13.61 -4.97 14.15
N GLY A 74 13.20 -3.70 14.23
CA GLY A 74 13.87 -2.66 15.03
C GLY A 74 14.66 -1.61 14.25
N THR A 75 14.62 -1.60 12.91
CA THR A 75 15.33 -0.59 12.11
C THR A 75 14.55 0.73 12.05
N LYS A 76 14.79 1.63 13.02
CA LYS A 76 14.01 2.86 13.20
C LYS A 76 13.99 3.81 12.00
N SER A 77 15.08 3.91 11.24
CA SER A 77 15.18 4.81 10.08
C SER A 77 14.14 4.51 8.99
N ILE A 78 13.66 3.27 8.92
CA ILE A 78 12.68 2.83 7.93
C ILE A 78 11.30 3.44 8.17
N PHE A 79 11.01 3.94 9.38
CA PHE A 79 9.76 4.62 9.70
C PHE A 79 9.43 5.73 8.70
N TYR A 80 10.40 6.61 8.45
CA TYR A 80 10.23 7.72 7.51
C TYR A 80 10.16 7.26 6.05
N VAL A 81 10.88 6.19 5.71
CA VAL A 81 10.84 5.61 4.36
C VAL A 81 9.44 5.08 4.06
N LEU A 82 8.80 4.38 5.00
CA LEU A 82 7.43 3.88 4.83
C LEU A 82 6.42 5.03 4.63
N ILE A 83 6.58 6.13 5.39
CA ILE A 83 5.74 7.33 5.22
C ILE A 83 5.90 7.92 3.82
N VAL A 84 7.14 8.09 3.36
CA VAL A 84 7.43 8.64 2.02
C VAL A 84 6.85 7.75 0.92
N LEU A 85 7.02 6.43 1.02
CA LEU A 85 6.45 5.47 0.05
C LEU A 85 4.93 5.54 0.00
N SER A 86 4.26 5.68 1.14
CA SER A 86 2.80 5.87 1.18
C SER A 86 2.35 7.16 0.52
N PHE A 87 3.06 8.28 0.75
CA PHE A 87 2.72 9.53 0.05
C PHE A 87 2.94 9.43 -1.45
N LEU A 88 4.07 8.86 -1.89
CA LEU A 88 4.34 8.61 -3.30
C LEU A 88 3.23 7.76 -3.92
N LYS A 89 2.76 6.74 -3.20
CA LYS A 89 1.67 5.90 -3.68
C LYS A 89 0.35 6.66 -3.81
N VAL A 90 -0.01 7.50 -2.83
CA VAL A 90 -1.23 8.33 -2.91
C VAL A 90 -1.16 9.34 -4.06
N ILE A 91 0.01 9.93 -4.32
CA ILE A 91 0.25 10.89 -5.41
C ILE A 91 0.24 10.23 -6.78
N GLU A 92 0.64 8.96 -6.87
CA GLU A 92 0.63 8.20 -8.12
C GLU A 92 -0.78 7.87 -8.60
N ILE A 93 -1.78 7.79 -7.71
CA ILE A 93 -3.16 7.44 -8.08
C ILE A 93 -3.75 8.34 -9.18
N PRO A 94 -3.71 9.69 -9.07
CA PRO A 94 -4.14 10.57 -10.15
C PRO A 94 -3.49 10.28 -11.51
N ALA A 95 -2.20 9.94 -11.51
CA ALA A 95 -1.47 9.64 -12.74
C ALA A 95 -1.91 8.29 -13.34
N ALA A 96 -2.14 7.27 -12.51
CA ALA A 96 -2.57 5.96 -12.96
C ALA A 96 -4.01 5.92 -13.49
N ILE A 97 -4.91 6.76 -12.99
CA ILE A 97 -6.31 6.76 -13.43
C ILE A 97 -6.60 7.73 -14.59
N ALA A 98 -5.62 8.52 -15.01
CA ALA A 98 -5.80 9.54 -16.04
C ALA A 98 -6.01 8.89 -17.42
N GLY A 99 -7.18 9.10 -18.01
CA GLY A 99 -7.52 8.53 -19.32
C GLY A 99 -8.01 7.08 -19.30
N GLU A 100 -8.21 6.52 -18.11
CA GLU A 100 -8.68 5.14 -17.92
C GLU A 100 -10.20 5.03 -17.87
N ASN A 101 -10.71 3.79 -17.95
CA ASN A 101 -12.15 3.54 -17.85
C ASN A 101 -12.71 3.75 -16.43
N VAL A 102 -14.03 3.97 -16.33
CA VAL A 102 -14.71 4.24 -15.05
C VAL A 102 -14.50 3.11 -14.03
N GLY A 103 -14.43 1.85 -14.48
CA GLY A 103 -14.18 0.71 -13.60
C GLY A 103 -12.81 0.79 -12.92
N PHE A 104 -11.77 1.07 -13.69
CA PHE A 104 -10.41 1.24 -13.20
C PHE A 104 -10.30 2.46 -12.28
N ILE A 105 -10.90 3.59 -12.66
CA ILE A 105 -10.97 4.82 -11.85
C ILE A 105 -11.56 4.56 -10.46
N ILE A 106 -12.51 3.61 -10.33
CA ILE A 106 -13.14 3.27 -9.05
C ILE A 106 -12.34 2.23 -8.28
N TRP A 107 -12.01 1.10 -8.90
CA TRP A 107 -11.42 -0.05 -8.19
C TRP A 107 -9.96 0.16 -7.80
N TYR A 108 -9.16 0.82 -8.64
CA TYR A 108 -7.73 0.99 -8.39
C TYR A 108 -7.43 1.87 -7.16
N PRO A 109 -8.05 3.06 -7.00
CA PRO A 109 -7.87 3.87 -5.79
C PRO A 109 -8.45 3.20 -4.54
N LEU A 110 -9.55 2.45 -4.68
CA LEU A 110 -10.14 1.74 -3.56
C LEU A 110 -9.22 0.63 -3.04
N LEU A 111 -8.64 -0.16 -3.94
CA LEU A 111 -7.75 -1.27 -3.57
C LEU A 111 -6.37 -0.78 -3.11
N THR A 112 -5.79 0.19 -3.80
CA THR A 112 -4.39 0.57 -3.58
C THR A 112 -4.20 1.90 -2.87
N GLY A 113 -5.22 2.75 -2.79
CA GLY A 113 -5.16 4.07 -2.17
C GLY A 113 -5.79 4.13 -0.79
N LEU A 114 -6.96 3.52 -0.60
CA LEU A 114 -7.64 3.52 0.70
C LEU A 114 -6.75 2.93 1.80
N ILE A 115 -6.03 1.87 1.47
CA ILE A 115 -5.10 1.20 2.38
C ILE A 115 -3.97 2.13 2.85
N GLU A 116 -3.48 2.99 1.95
CA GLU A 116 -2.42 3.97 2.23
C GLU A 116 -2.91 5.09 3.11
N VAL A 117 -4.12 5.58 2.86
CA VAL A 117 -4.74 6.61 3.69
C VAL A 117 -4.93 6.09 5.11
N ILE A 118 -5.40 4.84 5.27
CA ILE A 118 -5.55 4.22 6.60
C ILE A 118 -4.18 4.04 7.27
N PHE A 119 -3.15 3.59 6.53
CA PHE A 119 -1.78 3.53 7.04
C PHE A 119 -1.30 4.90 7.56
N LEU A 120 -1.46 5.95 6.75
CA LEU A 120 -1.01 7.30 7.09
C LEU A 120 -1.75 7.86 8.32
N ILE A 121 -3.06 7.65 8.41
CA ILE A 121 -3.86 8.07 9.59
C ILE A 121 -3.32 7.41 10.87
N ASN A 122 -3.01 6.11 10.83
CA ASN A 122 -2.53 5.40 12.01
C ASN A 122 -1.07 5.74 12.35
N ILE A 123 -0.19 5.92 11.36
CA ILE A 123 1.23 6.17 11.62
C ILE A 123 1.51 7.60 12.10
N PHE A 124 0.67 8.57 11.72
CA PHE A 124 0.78 9.96 12.19
C PHE A 124 0.12 10.22 13.54
N SER A 125 -0.53 9.22 14.10
CA SER A 125 -1.17 9.36 15.40
C SER A 125 -0.15 9.72 16.49
N LYS A 126 -0.64 10.36 17.57
CA LYS A 126 0.24 10.73 18.68
C LYS A 126 0.84 9.49 19.35
N SER A 127 0.03 8.45 19.55
CA SER A 127 0.46 7.19 20.16
C SER A 127 1.53 6.49 19.32
N ALA A 128 1.34 6.38 18.00
CA ALA A 128 2.31 5.72 17.13
C ALA A 128 3.67 6.44 17.09
N ARG A 129 3.66 7.78 17.13
CA ARG A 129 4.90 8.58 17.18
C ARG A 129 5.61 8.49 18.52
N GLU A 130 4.87 8.36 19.62
CA GLU A 130 5.45 8.14 20.95
C GLU A 130 6.06 6.74 21.05
N GLU A 131 5.36 5.71 20.56
CA GLU A 131 5.85 4.32 20.49
C GLU A 131 7.11 4.19 19.60
N HIS A 132 7.15 4.92 18.48
CA HIS A 132 8.33 4.98 17.62
C HIS A 132 9.55 5.62 18.33
N LYS A 133 9.34 6.60 19.20
CA LYS A 133 10.42 7.25 19.95
C LYS A 133 10.93 6.41 21.12
N SER A 134 10.07 5.57 21.69
CA SER A 134 10.40 4.72 22.84
C SER A 134 11.07 3.40 22.45
N ASN A 135 10.72 2.84 21.29
CA ASN A 135 11.44 1.72 20.67
C ASN A 135 12.78 2.20 20.15
#